data_AF-A0A1B8VB55-F1
#
_entry.id   AF-A0A1B8VB55-F1
#
_cell.length_a   1.000
_cell.length_b   1.000
_cell.length_c   1.000
_cell.angle_alpha   90.00
_cell.angle_beta   90.00
_cell.angle_gamma   90.00
#
_symmetry.space_group_name_H-M   'P 1'
#
loop_
_entity.id
_entity.type
_entity.pdbx_description
1 polymer ?
#
loop_
_entity_poly.entity_id
_entity_poly.type
_entity_poly.pdbx_seq_one_letter_code
_entity_poly.pdbx_strand_id
1 'polypeptide(L)'
;MKVLMLIFPLLIAGCAATSPKPVEIRIPIPVPCQTPAIEAPRFATTALRPADDLQTKIRALLAERQQHLAYETRLRAALQACQ
;
A
#
# COMPACT_ATOMS: atom_id res chain seq x y z
N MET A 1 -3.90 68.30 -13.50
CA MET A 1 -2.99 67.61 -14.45
C MET A 1 -1.78 66.95 -13.78
N LYS A 2 -1.14 67.56 -12.76
CA LYS A 2 0.01 66.97 -12.03
C LYS A 2 -0.30 65.63 -11.34
N VAL A 3 -1.49 65.48 -10.77
CA VAL A 3 -1.91 64.25 -10.06
C VAL A 3 -2.07 63.05 -11.02
N LEU A 4 -2.57 63.29 -12.24
CA LEU A 4 -2.76 62.23 -13.24
C LEU A 4 -1.43 61.65 -13.74
N MET A 5 -0.40 62.50 -13.87
CA MET A 5 0.95 62.06 -14.26
C MET A 5 1.67 61.23 -13.19
N LEU A 6 1.31 61.41 -11.91
CA LEU A 6 1.88 60.68 -10.78
C LEU A 6 1.21 59.31 -10.56
N ILE A 7 -0.06 59.17 -10.96
CA ILE A 7 -0.83 57.93 -10.82
C ILE A 7 -0.43 56.90 -11.88
N PHE A 8 -0.16 57.34 -13.11
CA PHE A 8 0.20 56.46 -14.22
C PHE A 8 1.35 55.48 -13.92
N PRO A 9 2.53 55.89 -13.40
CA PRO A 9 3.62 54.95 -13.11
C PRO A 9 3.29 53.96 -11.98
N LEU A 10 2.39 54.31 -11.06
CA LEU A 10 1.99 53.45 -9.95
C LEU A 10 1.15 52.26 -10.41
N LEU A 11 0.34 52.44 -11.47
CA LEU A 11 -0.50 51.38 -12.03
C LEU A 11 0.30 50.30 -12.79
N ILE A 12 1.50 50.63 -13.29
CA ILE A 12 2.30 49.72 -14.14
C ILE A 12 3.37 48.96 -13.33
N ALA A 13 3.58 49.31 -12.05
CA ALA A 13 4.60 48.72 -11.19
C ALA A 13 4.42 47.21 -10.96
N GLY A 14 3.19 46.68 -11.10
CA GLY A 14 2.92 45.25 -11.00
C GLY A 14 3.45 44.41 -12.18
N CYS A 15 3.72 45.02 -13.34
CA CYS A 15 4.15 44.31 -14.54
C CYS A 15 5.64 43.93 -14.52
N ALA A 16 6.44 44.56 -13.66
CA ALA A 16 7.85 44.25 -13.46
C ALA A 16 8.10 43.21 -12.34
N ALA A 17 7.04 42.65 -11.75
CA ALA A 17 7.17 41.69 -10.65
C ALA A 17 7.69 40.34 -11.16
N THR A 18 8.87 39.94 -10.72
CA THR A 18 9.46 38.63 -11.01
C THR A 18 8.59 37.53 -10.40
N SER A 19 8.15 36.57 -11.22
CA SER A 19 7.39 35.42 -10.71
C SER A 19 8.27 34.57 -9.78
N PRO A 20 7.76 34.16 -8.60
CA PRO A 20 8.49 33.26 -7.72
C PRO A 20 8.79 31.95 -8.45
N LYS A 21 10.02 31.45 -8.29
CA LYS A 21 10.42 30.18 -8.88
C LYS A 21 9.63 29.04 -8.24
N PRO A 22 9.09 28.09 -9.02
CA PRO A 22 8.42 26.93 -8.46
C PRO A 22 9.40 26.13 -7.60
N VAL A 23 8.95 25.72 -6.42
CA VAL A 23 9.71 24.87 -5.50
C VAL A 23 9.49 23.43 -5.92
N GLU A 24 10.58 22.72 -6.23
CA GLU A 24 10.51 21.29 -6.53
C GLU A 24 10.36 20.51 -5.21
N ILE A 25 9.30 19.69 -5.13
CA ILE A 25 9.01 18.85 -3.96
C ILE A 25 8.93 17.41 -4.42
N ARG A 26 9.69 16.52 -3.78
CA ARG A 26 9.58 15.07 -4.01
C ARG A 26 8.48 14.49 -3.15
N ILE A 27 7.34 14.23 -3.77
CA ILE A 27 6.20 13.58 -3.13
C ILE A 27 6.43 12.06 -3.18
N PRO A 28 6.49 11.37 -2.04
CA PRO A 28 6.56 9.91 -2.05
C PRO A 28 5.23 9.36 -2.59
N ILE A 29 5.31 8.54 -3.62
CA ILE A 29 4.16 7.80 -4.17
C ILE A 29 4.26 6.34 -3.74
N PRO A 30 3.12 5.69 -3.42
CA PRO A 30 3.11 4.27 -3.12
C PRO A 30 3.53 3.48 -4.37
N VAL A 31 4.57 2.66 -4.24
CA VAL A 31 5.00 1.74 -5.29
C VAL A 31 4.32 0.38 -5.11
N PRO A 32 3.96 -0.32 -6.21
CA PRO A 32 3.39 -1.66 -6.10
C PRO A 32 4.45 -2.61 -5.53
N CYS A 33 4.06 -3.44 -4.56
CA CYS A 33 4.93 -4.47 -4.06
C CYS A 33 5.14 -5.57 -5.11
N GLN A 34 6.41 -5.90 -5.38
CA GLN A 34 6.79 -7.00 -6.27
C GLN A 34 7.10 -8.25 -5.45
N THR A 35 6.07 -8.97 -5.03
CA THR A 35 6.21 -10.28 -4.38
C THR A 35 5.43 -11.33 -5.15
N PRO A 36 5.93 -12.58 -5.23
CA PRO A 36 5.21 -13.66 -5.87
C PRO A 36 3.93 -13.97 -5.09
N ALA A 37 2.87 -14.35 -5.81
CA ALA A 37 1.65 -14.83 -5.20
C ALA A 37 1.94 -16.13 -4.41
N ILE A 38 1.50 -16.17 -3.15
CA ILE A 38 1.65 -17.35 -2.30
C ILE A 38 0.34 -18.13 -2.39
N GLU A 39 0.40 -19.29 -3.04
CA GLU A 39 -0.75 -20.17 -3.19
C GLU A 39 -1.25 -20.72 -1.84
N ALA A 40 -2.57 -20.78 -1.69
CA ALA A 40 -3.18 -21.40 -0.53
C ALA A 40 -2.90 -22.91 -0.53
N PRO A 41 -2.47 -23.50 0.60
CA PRO A 41 -2.26 -24.93 0.66
C PRO A 41 -3.61 -25.66 0.57
N ARG A 42 -3.57 -26.92 0.10
CA ARG A 42 -4.71 -27.82 0.25
C ARG A 42 -4.83 -28.21 1.72
N PHE A 43 -5.80 -27.59 2.40
CA PHE A 43 -6.07 -27.76 3.81
C PHE A 43 -6.48 -29.21 4.14
N ALA A 44 -5.96 -29.74 5.26
CA ALA A 44 -6.17 -31.14 5.64
C ALA A 44 -7.65 -31.46 5.92
N THR A 45 -8.43 -30.49 6.39
CA THR A 45 -9.86 -30.65 6.65
C THR A 45 -10.71 -30.72 5.39
N THR A 46 -10.19 -30.30 4.22
CA THR A 46 -10.94 -30.35 2.96
C THR A 46 -11.34 -31.78 2.57
N ALA A 47 -10.63 -32.80 3.07
CA ALA A 47 -10.95 -34.21 2.83
C ALA A 47 -11.92 -34.83 3.87
N LEU A 48 -12.28 -34.08 4.92
CA LEU A 48 -13.14 -34.60 5.99
C LEU A 48 -14.60 -34.70 5.55
N ARG A 49 -15.27 -35.74 6.04
CA ARG A 49 -16.71 -35.97 5.91
C ARG A 49 -17.38 -35.88 7.29
N PRO A 50 -18.67 -35.54 7.35
CA PRO A 50 -19.41 -35.50 8.61
C PRO A 50 -19.39 -36.83 9.37
N ALA A 51 -19.39 -37.95 8.66
CA ALA A 51 -19.39 -39.30 9.23
C ALA A 51 -18.01 -39.79 9.71
N ASP A 52 -16.92 -39.06 9.43
CA ASP A 52 -15.60 -39.47 9.89
C ASP A 52 -15.52 -39.42 11.43
N ASP A 53 -14.74 -40.35 11.99
CA ASP A 53 -14.58 -40.49 13.43
C ASP A 53 -13.82 -39.31 14.05
N LEU A 54 -13.95 -39.17 15.37
CA LEU A 54 -13.35 -38.05 16.10
C LEU A 54 -11.82 -38.02 15.95
N GLN A 55 -11.16 -39.18 15.94
CA GLN A 55 -9.70 -39.25 15.82
C GLN A 55 -9.22 -38.76 14.44
N THR A 56 -9.94 -39.07 13.37
CA THR A 56 -9.60 -38.56 12.03
C THR A 56 -9.82 -37.04 11.95
N LYS A 57 -10.90 -36.53 12.52
CA LYS A 57 -11.16 -35.09 12.58
C LYS A 57 -10.09 -34.34 13.37
N ILE A 58 -9.72 -34.82 14.55
CA ILE A 58 -8.69 -34.19 15.38
C ILE A 58 -7.33 -34.18 14.66
N ARG A 59 -6.93 -35.30 14.04
CA ARG A 59 -5.68 -35.38 13.29
C ARG A 59 -5.63 -34.39 12.13
N ALA A 60 -6.73 -34.30 11.36
CA ALA A 60 -6.83 -33.33 10.27
C ALA A 60 -6.75 -31.88 10.78
N LEU A 61 -7.45 -31.54 11.88
CA LEU A 61 -7.39 -30.20 12.49
C LEU A 61 -5.99 -29.84 13.00
N LEU A 62 -5.28 -30.78 13.62
CA LEU A 62 -3.90 -30.55 14.10
C LEU A 62 -2.94 -30.34 12.93
N ALA A 63 -3.06 -31.13 11.86
CA ALA A 63 -2.27 -30.97 10.65
C ALA A 63 -2.56 -29.61 9.98
N GLU A 64 -3.84 -29.24 9.87
CA GLU A 64 -4.26 -27.98 9.28
C GLU A 64 -3.77 -26.76 10.07
N ARG A 65 -3.78 -26.84 11.40
CA ARG A 65 -3.20 -25.79 12.25
C ARG A 65 -1.74 -25.53 11.87
N GLN A 66 -0.95 -26.57 11.63
CA GLN A 66 0.45 -26.42 11.20
C GLN A 66 0.54 -25.84 9.78
N GLN A 67 -0.36 -26.23 8.88
CA GLN A 67 -0.44 -25.65 7.52
C GLN A 67 -0.72 -24.14 7.57
N HIS A 68 -1.65 -23.69 8.41
CA HIS A 68 -1.95 -22.27 8.58
C HIS A 68 -0.76 -21.50 9.14
N LEU A 69 -0.07 -22.03 10.16
CA LEU A 69 1.11 -21.37 10.71
C LEU A 69 2.20 -21.18 9.65
N ALA A 70 2.49 -22.22 8.87
CA ALA A 70 3.49 -22.13 7.80
C ALA A 70 3.07 -21.16 6.69
N TYR A 71 1.79 -21.15 6.31
CA TYR A 71 1.25 -20.24 5.31
C TYR A 71 1.31 -18.78 5.78
N GLU A 72 0.93 -18.52 7.04
CA GLU A 72 1.01 -17.20 7.64
C GLU A 72 2.45 -16.69 7.72
N THR A 73 3.41 -17.55 8.07
CA THR A 73 4.84 -17.19 8.04
C THR A 73 5.29 -16.73 6.65
N ARG A 74 4.87 -17.44 5.59
CA ARG A 74 5.19 -17.04 4.21
C ARG A 74 4.54 -15.72 3.83
N LEU A 75 3.27 -15.53 4.17
CA LEU A 75 2.55 -14.28 3.92
C LEU A 75 3.21 -13.09 4.62
N ARG A 76 3.59 -13.25 5.90
CA ARG A 76 4.31 -12.21 6.65
C ARG A 76 5.66 -11.91 6.02
N ALA A 77 6.41 -12.92 5.57
CA ALA A 77 7.68 -12.71 4.89
C ALA A 77 7.51 -11.93 3.57
N ALA A 78 6.47 -12.23 2.78
CA ALA A 78 6.15 -11.46 1.59
C ALA A 78 5.79 -10.00 1.93
N LEU A 79 4.95 -9.77 2.95
CA LEU A 79 4.62 -8.42 3.41
C LEU A 79 5.84 -7.64 3.91
N GLN A 80 6.76 -8.30 4.62
CA GLN A 80 8.00 -7.68 5.08
C GLN A 80 8.92 -7.29 3.93
N ALA A 81 8.94 -8.05 2.83
CA ALA A 81 9.68 -7.69 1.63
C ALA A 81 9.10 -6.47 0.88
N CYS A 82 7.86 -6.06 1.21
CA CYS A 82 7.19 -4.91 0.62
C CYS A 82 7.37 -3.58 1.39
N GLN A 83 7.88 -3.64 2.62
CA GLN A 83 8.13 -2.45 3.47
C GLN A 83 9.42 -1.75 3.04
#